data_AF-A0A973VVD8-F1
#
_entry.id   AF-A0A973VVD8-F1
#
_cell.length_a   1.000
_cell.length_b   1.000
_cell.length_c   1.000
_cell.angle_alpha   90.00
_cell.angle_beta   90.00
_cell.angle_gamma   90.00
#
_symmetry.space_group_name_H-M   'P 1'
#
loop_
_entity.id
_entity.type
_entity.pdbx_description
1 polymer ?
#
loop_
_entity_poly.entity_id
_entity_poly.type
_entity_poly.pdbx_seq_one_letter_code
_entity_poly.pdbx_strand_id
1 'polypeptide(L)'
;MTTEQDAQSPNKVVLFSGHMIDAPDRKTPRFPPDKEPAAVAAIADALTRIGAAGGDLAICGGACGGDLLFAEAALAKGMRLEIYIPFDEPTFLAGSVDFAGGNWRARYFAAKSRATLHVMPDELGLLPAGENAYERDNQWMLERAARFGGEKMAFVCLWNGEGGDGPGGAKHLMEEAGRRTTWIYWLDTRKLWD
;
A
#
# COMPACT_ATOMS: atom_id res chain seq x y z
N MET A 1 17.11 -16.71 27.85
CA MET A 1 17.13 -15.25 27.76
C MET A 1 17.39 -14.88 26.31
N THR A 2 16.35 -14.88 25.49
CA THR A 2 16.37 -14.26 24.17
C THR A 2 16.04 -12.80 24.39
N THR A 3 17.01 -11.93 24.17
CA THR A 3 16.81 -10.47 24.14
C THR A 3 15.74 -10.17 23.10
N GLU A 4 14.60 -9.65 23.56
CA GLU A 4 13.74 -8.81 22.73
C GLU A 4 14.68 -7.75 22.13
N GLN A 5 14.94 -7.87 20.83
CA GLN A 5 15.50 -6.75 20.10
C GLN A 5 14.46 -5.64 20.25
N ASP A 6 14.76 -4.65 21.08
CA ASP A 6 14.07 -3.37 21.08
C ASP A 6 13.93 -2.95 19.62
N ALA A 7 12.73 -3.11 19.06
CA ALA A 7 12.45 -2.68 17.71
C ALA A 7 12.48 -1.15 17.74
N GLN A 8 13.67 -0.60 17.53
CA GLN A 8 13.91 0.83 17.57
C GLN A 8 12.90 1.50 16.63
N SER A 9 12.27 2.58 17.12
CA SER A 9 11.30 3.35 16.34
C SER A 9 11.87 3.62 14.93
N PRO A 10 11.08 3.42 13.86
CA PRO A 10 11.55 3.68 12.51
C PRO A 10 11.99 5.14 12.36
N ASN A 11 13.00 5.39 11.52
CA ASN A 11 13.40 6.75 11.15
C ASN A 11 12.42 7.32 10.12
N LYS A 12 11.96 6.48 9.18
CA LYS A 12 10.91 6.80 8.23
C LYS A 12 9.83 5.74 8.21
N VAL A 13 8.61 6.20 7.97
CA VAL A 13 7.45 5.36 7.68
C VAL A 13 6.92 5.74 6.32
N VAL A 14 6.89 4.78 5.40
CA VAL A 14 6.34 4.99 4.06
C VAL A 14 5.02 4.26 3.98
N LEU A 15 3.94 5.02 3.94
CA LEU A 15 2.60 4.52 3.62
C LEU A 15 2.43 4.49 2.10
N PHE A 16 1.92 3.39 1.59
CA PHE A 16 1.57 3.25 0.19
C PHE A 16 0.08 2.95 0.01
N SER A 17 -0.50 3.50 -1.05
CA SER A 17 -1.77 3.05 -1.62
C SER A 17 -1.72 3.21 -3.13
N GLY A 18 -2.37 2.34 -3.89
CA GLY A 18 -2.33 2.46 -5.34
C GLY A 18 -3.30 1.57 -6.09
N HIS A 19 -3.28 1.72 -7.42
CA HIS A 19 -4.10 0.89 -8.28
C HIS A 19 -3.66 -0.57 -8.25
N MET A 20 -4.65 -1.46 -8.22
CA MET A 20 -4.47 -2.84 -8.63
C MET A 20 -4.17 -2.92 -10.12
N ILE A 21 -3.51 -4.00 -10.55
CA ILE A 21 -3.47 -4.35 -11.98
C ILE A 21 -4.91 -4.46 -12.49
N ASP A 22 -5.15 -3.90 -13.67
CA ASP A 22 -6.45 -3.98 -14.31
C ASP A 22 -6.81 -5.43 -14.61
N ALA A 23 -8.06 -5.80 -14.28
CA ALA A 23 -8.62 -7.07 -14.71
C ALA A 23 -8.62 -7.17 -16.25
N PRO A 24 -8.48 -8.38 -16.82
CA PRO A 24 -8.40 -8.57 -18.28
C PRO A 24 -9.56 -7.95 -19.08
N ASP A 25 -10.73 -7.78 -18.46
CA ASP A 25 -11.97 -7.25 -19.06
C ASP A 25 -12.23 -5.76 -18.76
N ARG A 26 -11.28 -5.06 -18.14
CA ARG A 26 -11.45 -3.64 -17.78
C ARG A 26 -11.50 -2.75 -19.03
N LYS A 27 -12.65 -2.10 -19.23
CA LYS A 27 -12.92 -1.26 -20.42
C LYS A 27 -12.04 -0.02 -20.53
N THR A 28 -11.73 0.62 -19.41
CA THR A 28 -10.90 1.82 -19.35
C THR A 28 -9.68 1.53 -18.47
N PRO A 29 -8.50 1.32 -19.09
CA PRO A 29 -7.29 1.01 -18.36
C PRO A 29 -6.90 2.13 -17.39
N ARG A 30 -6.45 1.76 -16.19
CA ARG A 30 -5.83 2.65 -15.20
C ARG A 30 -4.40 2.22 -14.89
N PHE A 31 -4.19 0.90 -14.80
CA PHE A 31 -2.90 0.27 -14.61
C PHE A 31 -2.87 -1.11 -15.31
N PRO A 32 -2.68 -1.13 -16.64
CA PRO A 32 -2.66 -2.38 -17.40
C PRO A 32 -1.35 -3.18 -17.17
N PRO A 33 -1.36 -4.51 -17.34
CA PRO A 33 -0.22 -5.38 -17.02
C PRO A 33 1.12 -5.00 -17.67
N ASP A 34 1.10 -4.51 -18.92
CA ASP A 34 2.29 -4.10 -19.67
C ASP A 34 2.99 -2.87 -19.07
N LYS A 35 2.33 -2.16 -18.16
CA LYS A 35 2.85 -0.98 -17.48
C LYS A 35 3.49 -1.30 -16.12
N GLU A 36 3.50 -2.57 -15.71
CA GLU A 36 4.18 -3.02 -14.47
C GLU A 36 5.63 -2.52 -14.37
N PRO A 37 6.50 -2.63 -15.41
CA PRO A 37 7.89 -2.18 -15.30
C PRO A 37 8.04 -0.68 -15.00
N ALA A 38 7.16 0.16 -15.56
CA ALA A 38 7.17 1.60 -15.32
C ALA A 38 6.75 1.93 -13.88
N ALA A 39 5.77 1.20 -13.34
CA ALA A 39 5.38 1.33 -11.93
C ALA A 39 6.51 0.90 -10.97
N VAL A 40 7.20 -0.21 -11.26
CA VAL A 40 8.38 -0.66 -10.48
C VAL A 40 9.43 0.43 -10.40
N ALA A 41 9.80 1.01 -11.54
CA ALA A 41 10.79 2.08 -11.60
C ALA A 41 10.35 3.31 -10.80
N ALA A 42 9.11 3.76 -10.98
CA ALA A 42 8.57 4.93 -10.28
C ALA A 42 8.51 4.75 -8.75
N ILE A 43 8.13 3.57 -8.28
CA ILE A 43 8.10 3.22 -6.85
C ILE A 43 9.53 3.18 -6.26
N ALA A 44 10.48 2.55 -6.97
CA ALA A 44 11.87 2.49 -6.53
C ALA A 44 12.51 3.88 -6.45
N ASP A 45 12.20 4.75 -7.41
CA ASP A 45 12.64 6.15 -7.43
C ASP A 45 12.02 6.94 -6.28
N ALA A 46 10.73 6.77 -5.99
CA ALA A 46 10.07 7.41 -4.85
C ALA A 46 10.73 7.02 -3.53
N LEU A 47 10.94 5.72 -3.28
CA LEU A 47 11.63 5.24 -2.08
C LEU A 47 13.06 5.80 -1.97
N THR A 48 13.75 5.98 -3.10
CA THR A 48 15.09 6.58 -3.14
C THR A 48 15.06 8.08 -2.82
N ARG A 49 14.09 8.83 -3.36
CA ARG A 49 13.89 10.27 -3.05
C ARG A 49 13.50 10.52 -1.60
N ILE A 50 12.71 9.61 -1.02
CA ILE A 50 12.40 9.59 0.42
C ILE A 50 13.67 9.30 1.24
N GLY A 51 14.66 8.63 0.65
CA GLY A 51 15.83 8.14 1.36
C GLY A 51 15.46 7.00 2.32
N ALA A 52 14.50 6.15 1.94
CA ALA A 52 14.12 4.97 2.73
C ALA A 52 15.28 3.96 2.78
N ALA A 53 15.52 3.39 3.96
CA ALA A 53 16.65 2.50 4.22
C ALA A 53 16.25 1.30 5.11
N GLY A 54 17.21 0.41 5.35
CA GLY A 54 17.01 -0.74 6.22
C GLY A 54 16.55 -0.34 7.62
N GLY A 55 15.56 -1.06 8.17
CA GLY A 55 14.97 -0.79 9.48
C GLY A 55 13.82 0.24 9.49
N ASP A 56 13.66 1.04 8.44
CA ASP A 56 12.46 1.87 8.23
C ASP A 56 11.20 0.99 8.05
N LEU A 57 10.02 1.59 8.17
CA LEU A 57 8.75 0.89 8.08
C LEU A 57 8.03 1.18 6.77
N ALA A 58 7.56 0.14 6.10
CA ALA A 58 6.68 0.20 4.94
C ALA A 58 5.29 -0.35 5.31
N ILE A 59 4.23 0.37 4.93
CA ILE A 59 2.82 0.01 5.19
C ILE A 59 2.07 0.01 3.86
N CYS A 60 1.36 -1.08 3.53
CA CYS A 60 0.51 -1.18 2.34
C CYS A 60 -0.62 -2.21 2.49
N GLY A 61 -1.51 -2.28 1.49
CA GLY A 61 -2.69 -3.15 1.49
C GLY A 61 -2.46 -4.57 0.94
N GLY A 62 -1.31 -4.83 0.32
CA GLY A 62 -0.94 -6.15 -0.23
C GLY A 62 -1.71 -6.62 -1.47
N ALA A 63 -2.50 -5.76 -2.12
CA ALA A 63 -3.22 -6.10 -3.35
C ALA A 63 -2.27 -6.28 -4.57
N CYS A 64 -2.73 -6.98 -5.61
CA CYS A 64 -1.96 -7.08 -6.87
C CYS A 64 -1.66 -5.70 -7.44
N GLY A 65 -0.60 -5.55 -8.24
CA GLY A 65 -0.18 -4.23 -8.74
C GLY A 65 0.54 -3.41 -7.68
N GLY A 66 0.11 -2.16 -7.47
CA GLY A 66 0.90 -1.15 -6.76
C GLY A 66 1.40 -1.60 -5.38
N ASP A 67 0.52 -2.16 -4.56
CA ASP A 67 0.85 -2.54 -3.18
C ASP A 67 1.94 -3.63 -3.10
N LEU A 68 1.83 -4.69 -3.92
CA LEU A 68 2.85 -5.74 -3.97
C LEU A 68 4.15 -5.26 -4.61
N LEU A 69 4.09 -4.40 -5.64
CA LEU A 69 5.30 -3.80 -6.22
C LEU A 69 6.04 -2.92 -5.20
N PHE A 70 5.29 -2.17 -4.38
CA PHE A 70 5.84 -1.39 -3.27
C PHE A 70 6.42 -2.28 -2.17
N ALA A 71 5.69 -3.33 -1.75
CA ALA A 71 6.15 -4.27 -0.75
C ALA A 71 7.49 -4.91 -1.15
N GLU A 72 7.62 -5.34 -2.40
CA GLU A 72 8.85 -5.92 -2.93
C GLU A 72 10.01 -4.92 -2.93
N ALA A 73 9.78 -3.69 -3.39
CA ALA A 73 10.80 -2.65 -3.40
C ALA A 73 11.26 -2.26 -1.99
N ALA A 74 10.33 -2.17 -1.03
CA ALA A 74 10.63 -1.91 0.38
C ALA A 74 11.44 -3.05 1.02
N LEU A 75 11.02 -4.30 0.79
CA LEU A 75 11.71 -5.49 1.26
C LEU A 75 13.11 -5.64 0.66
N ALA A 76 13.32 -5.21 -0.59
CA ALA A 76 14.64 -5.18 -1.24
C ALA A 76 15.58 -4.14 -0.61
N LYS A 77 15.03 -3.07 0.00
CA LYS A 77 15.78 -2.07 0.78
C LYS A 77 16.01 -2.48 2.24
N GLY A 78 15.52 -3.64 2.66
CA GLY A 78 15.63 -4.11 4.06
C GLY A 78 14.69 -3.39 5.03
N MET A 79 13.62 -2.77 4.54
CA MET A 79 12.58 -2.19 5.38
C MET A 79 11.79 -3.29 6.08
N ARG A 80 11.23 -2.97 7.25
CA ARG A 80 10.17 -3.76 7.88
C ARG A 80 8.88 -3.52 7.10
N LEU A 81 8.08 -4.58 6.92
CA LEU A 81 6.83 -4.51 6.17
C LEU A 81 5.64 -4.87 7.08
N GLU A 82 4.63 -4.01 7.08
CA GLU A 82 3.30 -4.31 7.61
C GLU A 82 2.31 -4.31 6.44
N ILE A 83 1.53 -5.39 6.31
CA ILE A 83 0.44 -5.52 5.34
C ILE A 83 -0.88 -5.47 6.10
N TYR A 84 -1.79 -4.61 5.68
CA TYR A 84 -3.13 -4.47 6.25
C TYR A 84 -4.16 -4.94 5.23
N ILE A 85 -5.11 -5.77 5.65
CA ILE A 85 -6.17 -6.26 4.76
C ILE A 85 -7.58 -6.05 5.34
N PRO A 86 -8.56 -5.67 4.51
CA PRO A 86 -9.92 -5.34 4.96
C PRO A 86 -10.82 -6.54 5.30
N PHE A 87 -10.40 -7.76 4.94
CA PHE A 87 -11.18 -8.99 5.07
C PHE A 87 -10.30 -10.14 5.58
N ASP A 88 -10.91 -11.30 5.82
CA ASP A 88 -10.14 -12.53 5.95
C ASP A 88 -9.29 -12.76 4.68
N GLU A 89 -8.13 -13.38 4.87
CA GLU A 89 -7.15 -13.57 3.79
C GLU A 89 -7.70 -14.31 2.56
N PRO A 90 -8.51 -15.40 2.69
CA PRO A 90 -9.16 -16.02 1.53
C PRO A 90 -10.03 -15.06 0.71
N THR A 91 -10.88 -14.27 1.38
CA THR A 91 -11.74 -13.26 0.72
C THR A 91 -10.90 -12.17 0.04
N PHE A 92 -9.86 -11.69 0.73
CA PHE A 92 -8.94 -10.70 0.20
C PHE A 92 -8.18 -11.21 -1.04
N LEU A 93 -7.64 -12.43 -1.00
CA LEU A 93 -6.94 -13.03 -2.14
C LEU A 93 -7.84 -13.08 -3.38
N ALA A 94 -9.08 -13.56 -3.24
CA ALA A 94 -10.01 -13.66 -4.36
C ALA A 94 -10.36 -12.28 -4.96
N GLY A 95 -10.60 -11.27 -4.11
CA GLY A 95 -11.07 -9.96 -4.53
C GLY A 95 -9.97 -8.97 -4.93
N SER A 96 -8.74 -9.16 -4.45
CA SER A 96 -7.68 -8.14 -4.53
C SER A 96 -6.35 -8.67 -5.07
N VAL A 97 -6.20 -9.97 -5.28
CA VAL A 97 -4.92 -10.56 -5.75
C VAL A 97 -5.12 -11.48 -6.96
N ASP A 98 -5.96 -12.50 -6.83
CA ASP A 98 -6.03 -13.63 -7.76
C ASP A 98 -6.65 -13.28 -9.11
N PHE A 99 -7.60 -12.34 -9.14
CA PHE A 99 -8.31 -11.98 -10.38
C PHE A 99 -7.38 -11.44 -11.48
N ALA A 100 -6.23 -10.88 -11.09
CA ALA A 100 -5.24 -10.35 -12.02
C ALA A 100 -4.41 -11.45 -12.72
N GLY A 101 -4.51 -12.70 -12.27
CA GLY A 101 -3.78 -13.84 -12.83
C GLY A 101 -2.26 -13.75 -12.62
N GLY A 102 -1.49 -14.28 -13.58
CA GLY A 102 -0.02 -14.25 -13.53
C GLY A 102 0.54 -14.90 -12.26
N ASN A 103 1.54 -14.25 -11.65
CA ASN A 103 2.20 -14.72 -10.44
C ASN A 103 1.84 -13.90 -9.17
N TRP A 104 0.79 -13.07 -9.20
CA TRP A 104 0.44 -12.17 -8.09
C TRP A 104 0.21 -12.88 -6.77
N ARG A 105 -0.45 -14.05 -6.78
CA ARG A 105 -0.61 -14.89 -5.58
C ARG A 105 0.74 -15.30 -4.98
N ALA A 106 1.68 -15.76 -5.81
CA ALA A 106 2.99 -16.17 -5.33
C ALA A 106 3.77 -14.98 -4.74
N ARG A 107 3.65 -13.80 -5.38
CA ARG A 107 4.23 -12.54 -4.89
C ARG A 107 3.63 -12.11 -3.56
N TYR A 108 2.32 -12.22 -3.39
CA TYR A 108 1.63 -11.98 -2.13
C TYR A 108 2.20 -12.85 -1.01
N PHE A 109 2.27 -14.17 -1.21
CA PHE A 109 2.81 -15.06 -0.17
C PHE A 109 4.30 -14.81 0.11
N ALA A 110 5.09 -14.46 -0.91
CA ALA A 110 6.48 -14.08 -0.74
C ALA A 110 6.62 -12.81 0.12
N ALA A 111 5.82 -11.77 -0.14
CA ALA A 111 5.79 -10.55 0.66
C ALA A 111 5.27 -10.81 2.09
N LYS A 112 4.11 -11.48 2.21
CA LYS A 112 3.49 -11.84 3.50
C LYS A 112 4.43 -12.63 4.39
N SER A 113 5.20 -13.57 3.85
CA SER A 113 6.15 -14.37 4.65
C SER A 113 7.23 -13.55 5.36
N ARG A 114 7.42 -12.30 4.94
CA ARG A 114 8.39 -11.34 5.47
C ARG A 114 7.74 -10.11 6.09
N ALA A 115 6.42 -10.12 6.23
CA ALA A 115 5.62 -9.01 6.75
C ALA A 115 4.93 -9.38 8.07
N THR A 116 4.54 -8.37 8.82
CA THR A 116 3.46 -8.52 9.81
C THR A 116 2.14 -8.33 9.08
N LEU A 117 1.25 -9.33 9.12
CA LEU A 117 -0.09 -9.24 8.53
C LEU A 117 -1.08 -8.77 9.59
N HIS A 118 -1.84 -7.74 9.24
CA HIS A 118 -2.90 -7.15 10.03
C HIS A 118 -4.23 -7.37 9.32
N VAL A 119 -5.20 -7.95 10.03
CA VAL A 119 -6.51 -8.32 9.47
C VAL A 119 -7.58 -7.49 10.16
N MET A 120 -8.23 -6.61 9.40
CA MET A 120 -9.11 -5.58 9.98
C MET A 120 -10.25 -6.17 10.82
N PRO A 121 -10.98 -7.23 10.38
CA PRO A 121 -12.00 -7.86 11.23
C PRO A 121 -11.48 -8.42 12.56
N ASP A 122 -10.22 -8.88 12.59
CA ASP A 122 -9.62 -9.49 13.79
C ASP A 122 -9.17 -8.42 14.80
N GLU A 123 -8.76 -7.24 14.33
CA GLU A 123 -8.21 -6.18 15.17
C GLU A 123 -9.20 -5.05 15.49
N LEU A 124 -10.07 -4.70 14.55
CA LEU A 124 -11.04 -3.61 14.67
C LEU A 124 -12.49 -4.09 14.79
N GLY A 125 -12.73 -5.40 14.68
CA GLY A 125 -14.07 -5.99 14.67
C GLY A 125 -14.77 -5.86 13.31
N LEU A 126 -16.04 -6.28 13.28
CA LEU A 126 -16.83 -6.30 12.05
C LEU A 126 -17.02 -4.89 11.47
N LEU A 127 -17.03 -4.81 10.14
CA LEU A 127 -17.33 -3.59 9.41
C LEU A 127 -18.73 -3.08 9.77
N PRO A 128 -18.88 -1.82 10.22
CA PRO A 128 -20.19 -1.23 10.46
C PRO A 128 -21.05 -1.19 9.19
N ALA A 129 -22.36 -1.31 9.38
CA ALA A 129 -23.29 -1.31 8.25
C ALA A 129 -23.21 0.00 7.46
N GLY A 130 -23.03 -0.11 6.14
CA GLY A 130 -22.96 1.03 5.22
C GLY A 130 -21.56 1.62 5.02
N GLU A 131 -20.54 1.12 5.72
CA GLU A 131 -19.15 1.50 5.47
C GLU A 131 -18.51 0.68 4.34
N ASN A 132 -17.47 1.23 3.72
CA ASN A 132 -16.65 0.54 2.73
C ASN A 132 -15.37 0.00 3.40
N ALA A 133 -15.15 -1.30 3.30
CA ALA A 133 -14.04 -1.97 3.97
C ALA A 133 -12.66 -1.47 3.50
N TYR A 134 -12.50 -1.20 2.20
CA TYR A 134 -11.23 -0.69 1.64
C TYR A 134 -10.95 0.73 2.12
N GLU A 135 -11.98 1.56 2.24
CA GLU A 135 -11.87 2.93 2.72
C GLU A 135 -11.47 2.97 4.20
N ARG A 136 -12.09 2.11 5.01
CA ARG A 136 -11.77 1.94 6.42
C ARG A 136 -10.36 1.40 6.63
N ASP A 137 -9.94 0.44 5.82
CA ASP A 137 -8.58 -0.13 5.86
C ASP A 137 -7.52 0.91 5.46
N ASN A 138 -7.78 1.73 4.43
CA ASN A 138 -6.93 2.86 4.08
C ASN A 138 -6.79 3.88 5.23
N GLN A 139 -7.88 4.21 5.92
CA GLN A 139 -7.85 5.09 7.09
C GLN A 139 -7.06 4.45 8.25
N TRP A 140 -7.26 3.16 8.47
CA TRP A 140 -6.51 2.42 9.48
C TRP A 140 -5.01 2.46 9.18
N MET A 141 -4.57 2.09 7.97
CA MET A 141 -3.17 2.20 7.56
C MET A 141 -2.60 3.62 7.76
N LEU A 142 -3.38 4.65 7.44
CA LEU A 142 -2.99 6.05 7.65
C LEU A 142 -2.76 6.36 9.13
N GLU A 143 -3.66 5.93 10.01
CA GLU A 143 -3.51 6.10 11.46
C GLU A 143 -2.28 5.34 11.99
N ARG A 144 -2.03 4.13 11.49
CA ARG A 144 -0.87 3.31 11.85
C ARG A 144 0.45 3.88 11.36
N ALA A 145 0.45 4.59 10.24
CA ALA A 145 1.62 5.35 9.78
C ALA A 145 1.82 6.61 10.63
N ALA A 146 0.74 7.37 10.88
CA ALA A 146 0.79 8.67 11.54
C ALA A 146 1.18 8.60 13.03
N ARG A 147 1.04 7.42 13.68
CA ARG A 147 1.44 7.22 15.08
C ARG A 147 2.93 7.53 15.36
N PHE A 148 3.77 7.57 14.32
CA PHE A 148 5.20 7.86 14.44
C PHE A 148 5.56 9.34 14.25
N GLY A 149 4.59 10.21 13.95
CA GLY A 149 4.81 11.63 13.68
C GLY A 149 4.88 11.95 12.19
N GLY A 150 4.30 13.10 11.81
CA GLY A 150 4.23 13.57 10.42
C GLY A 150 5.59 13.83 9.79
N GLU A 151 6.59 14.18 10.59
CA GLU A 151 7.97 14.43 10.19
C GLU A 151 8.74 13.17 9.78
N LYS A 152 8.22 11.99 10.12
CA LYS A 152 8.79 10.69 9.73
C LYS A 152 7.97 9.99 8.64
N MET A 153 6.75 10.45 8.40
CA MET A 153 5.80 9.80 7.52
C MET A 153 5.94 10.34 6.09
N ALA A 154 6.11 9.46 5.11
CA ALA A 154 5.90 9.75 3.70
C ALA A 154 4.68 8.99 3.19
N PHE A 155 3.93 9.59 2.26
CA PHE A 155 2.86 8.93 1.54
C PHE A 155 3.20 8.82 0.06
N VAL A 156 3.17 7.60 -0.48
CA VAL A 156 3.36 7.31 -1.90
C VAL A 156 2.04 6.79 -2.45
N CYS A 157 1.55 7.40 -3.53
CA CYS A 157 0.26 7.02 -4.12
C CYS A 157 0.38 6.77 -5.63
N LEU A 158 0.15 5.54 -6.07
CA LEU A 158 0.09 5.17 -7.50
C LEU A 158 -1.35 5.27 -8.01
N TRP A 159 -1.71 6.43 -8.54
CA TRP A 159 -3.10 6.77 -8.83
C TRP A 159 -3.23 7.63 -10.08
N ASN A 160 -4.27 7.42 -10.88
CA ASN A 160 -4.51 8.14 -12.13
C ASN A 160 -5.19 9.52 -11.92
N GLY A 161 -5.37 9.96 -10.68
CA GLY A 161 -6.09 11.22 -10.39
C GLY A 161 -7.61 11.14 -10.55
N GLU A 162 -8.16 9.96 -10.87
CA GLU A 162 -9.60 9.77 -11.12
C GLU A 162 -10.23 8.83 -10.10
N GLY A 163 -11.41 9.19 -9.62
CA GLY A 163 -12.16 8.50 -8.57
C GLY A 163 -13.25 9.42 -8.02
N GLY A 164 -14.31 8.85 -7.44
CA GLY A 164 -15.45 9.63 -6.93
C GLY A 164 -15.09 10.48 -5.71
N ASP A 165 -15.88 11.53 -5.46
CA ASP A 165 -15.80 12.41 -4.27
C ASP A 165 -16.36 11.74 -3.00
N GLY A 166 -16.49 10.41 -2.99
CA GLY A 166 -16.95 9.66 -1.82
C GLY A 166 -15.91 9.72 -0.69
N PRO A 167 -16.34 9.70 0.59
CA PRO A 167 -15.42 9.50 1.70
C PRO A 167 -14.56 8.26 1.43
N GLY A 168 -13.27 8.27 1.80
CA GLY A 168 -12.40 7.09 1.75
C GLY A 168 -11.75 6.70 0.41
N GLY A 169 -12.16 7.29 -0.72
CA GLY A 169 -11.48 7.08 -2.01
C GLY A 169 -10.03 7.59 -2.02
N ALA A 170 -9.26 7.24 -3.06
CA ALA A 170 -7.85 7.62 -3.20
C ALA A 170 -7.59 9.15 -3.07
N LYS A 171 -8.54 9.98 -3.56
CA LYS A 171 -8.52 11.43 -3.38
C LYS A 171 -8.62 11.82 -1.90
N HIS A 172 -9.58 11.28 -1.18
CA HIS A 172 -9.76 11.54 0.26
C HIS A 172 -8.52 11.09 1.05
N LEU A 173 -7.95 9.92 0.74
CA LEU A 173 -6.72 9.45 1.38
C LEU A 173 -5.53 10.40 1.12
N MET A 174 -5.41 10.94 -0.09
CA MET A 174 -4.39 11.95 -0.42
C MET A 174 -4.56 13.22 0.41
N GLU A 175 -5.79 13.71 0.55
CA GLU A 175 -6.11 14.89 1.37
C GLU A 175 -5.82 14.64 2.85
N GLU A 176 -6.24 13.50 3.40
CA GLU A 176 -5.98 13.13 4.80
C GLU A 176 -4.49 12.93 5.08
N ALA A 177 -3.74 12.32 4.15
CA ALA A 177 -2.29 12.22 4.26
C ALA A 177 -1.62 13.59 4.24
N GLY A 178 -2.08 14.50 3.37
CA GLY A 178 -1.57 15.88 3.28
C GLY A 178 -1.81 16.72 4.53
N ARG A 179 -2.78 16.35 5.39
CA ARG A 179 -2.95 16.97 6.71
C ARG A 179 -1.97 16.45 7.76
N ARG A 180 -1.36 15.29 7.52
CA ARG A 180 -0.48 14.60 8.48
C ARG A 180 1.00 14.73 8.12
N THR A 181 1.34 14.85 6.84
CA THR A 181 2.72 14.99 6.37
C THR A 181 2.82 15.90 5.15
N THR A 182 3.99 16.51 4.96
CA THR A 182 4.35 17.25 3.74
C THR A 182 5.04 16.37 2.69
N TRP A 183 5.43 15.14 3.04
CA TRP A 183 6.16 14.21 2.17
C TRP A 183 5.19 13.36 1.34
N ILE A 184 4.56 14.01 0.36
CA ILE A 184 3.59 13.40 -0.54
C ILE A 184 4.22 13.14 -1.92
N TYR A 185 4.15 11.89 -2.38
CA TYR A 185 4.68 11.43 -3.66
C TYR A 185 3.56 10.81 -4.49
N TRP A 186 2.95 11.64 -5.35
CA TRP A 186 1.94 11.17 -6.29
C TRP A 186 2.59 10.64 -7.57
N LEU A 187 2.44 9.34 -7.79
CA LEU A 187 2.84 8.63 -9.00
C LEU A 187 1.63 8.62 -9.97
N ASP A 188 1.48 9.69 -10.75
CA ASP A 188 0.35 9.85 -11.69
C ASP A 188 0.47 8.86 -12.85
N THR A 189 -0.34 7.81 -12.83
CA THR A 189 -0.25 6.73 -13.82
C THR A 189 -0.45 7.23 -15.24
N ARG A 190 -1.23 8.29 -15.45
CA ARG A 190 -1.44 8.88 -16.78
C ARG A 190 -0.16 9.45 -17.39
N LYS A 191 0.81 9.84 -16.55
CA LYS A 191 2.10 10.38 -16.97
C LYS A 191 3.22 9.35 -16.98
N LEU A 192 3.06 8.25 -16.25
CA LEU A 192 4.07 7.19 -16.17
C LEU A 192 4.05 6.27 -17.39
N TRP A 193 2.94 6.25 -18.12
CA TRP A 193 2.73 5.37 -19.26
C TRP A 193 3.15 5.97 -20.59
N ASP A 194 3.39 7.28 -20.63
CA ASP A 194 3.71 8.10 -21.80
C ASP A 194 5.19 7.99 -22.23
#